data_AF-A0A0P9JUN4-F1
#
_entry.id   AF-A0A0P9JUN4-F1
#
_cell.length_a   1.000
_cell.length_b   1.000
_cell.length_c   1.000
_cell.angle_alpha   90.00
_cell.angle_beta   90.00
_cell.angle_gamma   90.00
#
_symmetry.space_group_name_H-M   'P 1'
#
loop_
_entity.id
_entity.type
_entity.pdbx_description
1 polymer ?
#
loop_
_entity_poly.entity_id
_entity_poly.type
_entity_poly.pdbx_seq_one_letter_code
_entity_poly.pdbx_strand_id
1 'polypeptide(L)' 'MLDESEKNNNAVIRQRIYRERQRAEGFKQNTVWINIEAEMQRRMAAREGKPLLPMQSTHPASWAFGWINEVSRAR' A
#
# COMPACT_ATOMS: atom_id res chain seq x y z
N MET A 1 25.32 -3.28 -24.48
CA MET A 1 23.88 -3.24 -24.17
C MET A 1 23.61 -4.46 -23.33
N LEU A 2 23.27 -4.33 -22.03
CA LEU A 2 22.99 -5.50 -21.18
C LEU A 2 21.77 -6.23 -21.74
N ASP A 3 21.81 -7.56 -21.72
CA ASP A 3 20.66 -8.34 -22.14
C ASP A 3 19.48 -8.17 -21.14
N GLU A 4 18.27 -8.52 -21.57
CA GLU A 4 17.04 -8.40 -20.76
C GLU A 4 17.10 -9.21 -19.44
N SER A 5 17.75 -10.38 -19.48
CA SER A 5 17.93 -11.28 -18.34
C SER A 5 18.92 -10.73 -17.31
N GLU A 6 20.03 -10.13 -17.76
CA GLU A 6 21.00 -9.46 -16.90
C GLU A 6 20.40 -8.23 -16.20
N LYS A 7 19.56 -7.46 -16.92
CA LYS A 7 18.81 -6.33 -16.34
C LYS A 7 17.81 -6.79 -15.26
N ASN A 8 17.06 -7.86 -15.53
CA ASN A 8 16.12 -8.43 -14.57
C ASN A 8 16.82 -8.98 -13.33
N ASN A 9 17.91 -9.72 -13.50
CA ASN A 9 18.72 -10.21 -12.38
C ASN A 9 19.24 -9.06 -11.52
N ASN A 10 19.70 -7.97 -12.13
CA ASN A 10 20.15 -6.78 -11.41
C ASN A 10 19.00 -6.08 -10.65
N ALA A 11 17.80 -6.00 -11.22
CA ALA A 11 16.62 -5.45 -10.53
C ALA A 11 16.24 -6.28 -9.29
N VAL A 12 16.25 -7.62 -9.41
CA VAL A 12 15.96 -8.54 -8.30
C VAL A 12 17.00 -8.40 -7.19
N ILE A 13 18.29 -8.35 -7.55
CA ILE A 13 19.39 -8.17 -6.59
C ILE A 13 19.24 -6.84 -5.83
N ARG A 14 18.96 -5.74 -6.53
CA ARG A 14 18.74 -4.43 -5.90
C ARG A 14 17.56 -4.46 -4.92
N GLN A 15 16.46 -5.08 -5.30
CA GLN A 15 15.29 -5.19 -4.42
C GLN A 15 15.58 -6.04 -3.18
N ARG A 16 16.37 -7.12 -3.33
CA ARG A 16 16.81 -7.96 -2.20
C ARG A 16 17.68 -7.17 -1.22
N ILE A 17 18.72 -6.48 -1.72
CA ILE A 17 19.62 -5.67 -0.89
C ILE A 17 18.84 -4.61 -0.11
N TYR A 18 17.90 -3.94 -0.77
CA TYR A 18 17.03 -2.96 -0.11
C TYR A 18 16.23 -3.59 1.04
N ARG A 19 15.57 -4.73 0.81
CA ARG A 19 14.80 -5.43 1.86
C ARG A 19 15.66 -5.89 3.03
N GLU A 20 16.90 -6.30 2.77
CA GLU A 20 17.85 -6.69 3.81
C GLU A 20 18.27 -5.50 4.68
N ARG A 21 18.55 -4.33 4.08
CA ARG A 21 18.82 -3.09 4.83
C ARG A 21 17.63 -2.66 5.70
N GLN A 22 16.42 -2.66 5.12
CA GLN A 22 15.20 -2.33 5.85
C GLN A 22 14.97 -3.27 7.05
N ARG A 23 15.23 -4.58 6.88
CA ARG A 23 15.16 -5.53 8.00
C ARG A 23 16.21 -5.26 9.07
N ALA A 24 17.44 -4.90 8.69
CA ALA A 24 18.50 -4.56 9.64
C ALA A 24 18.18 -3.29 10.44
N GLU A 25 17.46 -2.33 9.85
CA GLU A 25 16.94 -1.13 10.51
C GLU A 25 15.69 -1.41 11.38
N GLY A 26 15.22 -2.67 11.43
CA GLY A 26 14.07 -3.08 12.24
C GLY A 26 12.71 -2.95 11.54
N PHE A 27 12.68 -2.59 10.25
CA PHE A 27 11.43 -2.53 9.49
C PHE A 27 10.93 -3.94 9.13
N LYS A 28 9.62 -4.14 9.26
CA LYS A 28 8.92 -5.36 8.84
C LYS A 28 7.97 -5.04 7.68
N GLN A 29 8.18 -5.71 6.55
CA GLN A 29 7.26 -5.65 5.42
C GLN A 29 6.04 -6.54 5.70
N ASN A 30 4.85 -5.93 5.73
CA ASN A 30 3.57 -6.64 5.76
C ASN A 30 2.84 -6.41 4.43
N THR A 31 2.45 -7.49 3.77
CA THR A 31 1.67 -7.42 2.53
C THR A 31 0.21 -7.71 2.85
N VAL A 32 -0.68 -6.82 2.43
CA VAL A 32 -2.13 -6.94 2.63
C VAL A 32 -2.85 -6.86 1.29
N TRP A 33 -3.93 -7.62 1.14
CA TRP A 33 -4.81 -7.57 -0.02
C TRP A 33 -5.93 -6.57 0.23
N ILE A 34 -6.12 -5.65 -0.72
CA ILE A 34 -7.12 -4.60 -0.65
C ILE A 34 -8.21 -4.87 -1.67
N ASN A 35 -9.45 -4.94 -1.21
CA ASN A 35 -10.61 -5.00 -2.11
C ASN A 35 -10.83 -3.61 -2.71
N ILE A 36 -10.75 -3.52 -4.05
CA ILE A 36 -10.74 -2.24 -4.76
C ILE A 36 -12.08 -1.48 -4.67
N GLU A 37 -13.20 -2.19 -4.64
CA GLU A 37 -14.53 -1.58 -4.52
C GLU A 37 -14.69 -0.94 -3.14
N ALA A 38 -14.30 -1.65 -2.09
CA ALA A 38 -14.32 -1.15 -0.72
C ALA A 38 -13.35 0.01 -0.51
N GLU A 39 -12.22 0.04 -1.21
CA GLU A 39 -11.27 1.15 -1.18
C GLU A 39 -11.84 2.41 -1.85
N MET A 40 -12.41 2.25 -3.05
CA MET A 40 -12.96 3.35 -3.85
C MET A 40 -14.17 4.02 -3.17
N GLN A 41 -15.09 3.24 -2.60
CA GLN A 41 -16.23 3.78 -1.85
C GLN A 41 -15.81 4.73 -0.72
N ARG A 42 -14.62 4.56 -0.16
CA ARG A 42 -14.19 5.24 1.07
C ARG A 42 -13.25 6.40 0.84
N ARG A 43 -12.57 6.42 -0.31
CA ARG A 43 -12.05 7.69 -0.85
C ARG A 43 -13.17 8.72 -0.99
N MET A 44 -14.34 8.33 -1.50
CA MET A 44 -15.49 9.25 -1.61
C MET A 44 -15.98 9.72 -0.23
N ALA A 45 -16.08 8.82 0.75
CA ALA A 45 -16.45 9.20 2.11
C ALA A 45 -15.46 10.19 2.75
N ALA A 46 -14.15 10.01 2.53
CA ALA A 46 -13.13 10.95 2.98
C ALA A 46 -13.27 12.33 2.30
N ARG A 47 -13.51 12.37 0.98
CA ARG A 47 -13.78 13.61 0.24
C ARG A 47 -15.00 14.37 0.76
N GLU A 48 -16.03 13.63 1.17
CA GLU A 48 -17.24 14.18 1.77
C GLU A 48 -17.07 14.61 3.23
N GLY A 49 -15.87 14.46 3.80
CA GLY A 49 -15.57 14.82 5.19
C GLY A 49 -16.19 13.87 6.23
N LYS A 50 -16.62 12.67 5.82
CA LYS A 50 -17.21 11.68 6.72
C LYS A 50 -16.14 11.04 7.62
N PRO A 51 -16.49 10.68 8.88
CA PRO A 51 -15.54 10.08 9.81
C PRO A 51 -15.07 8.68 9.37
N LEU A 52 -13.88 8.30 9.86
CA LEU A 52 -13.26 6.99 9.65
C LEU A 52 -14.03 5.90 10.43
N LEU A 53 -14.86 5.09 9.77
CA LEU A 53 -15.70 4.04 10.36
C LEU A 53 -15.50 2.65 9.70
N PRO A 54 -14.29 2.06 9.77
CA PRO A 54 -13.95 0.83 9.06
C PRO A 54 -14.68 -0.41 9.59
N MET A 55 -15.02 -0.45 10.88
CA MET A 55 -15.64 -1.61 11.51
C MET A 55 -17.09 -1.85 11.07
N GLN A 56 -17.72 -0.87 10.41
CA GLN A 56 -19.07 -1.01 9.85
C GLN A 56 -19.06 -1.57 8.42
N SER A 57 -17.89 -1.95 7.89
CA SER A 57 -17.74 -2.47 6.54
C SER A 57 -17.44 -3.95 6.51
N THR A 58 -17.90 -4.61 5.44
CA THR A 58 -17.51 -5.98 5.08
C THR A 58 -15.99 -6.14 4.93
N HIS A 59 -15.27 -5.08 4.54
CA HIS A 59 -13.81 -5.10 4.38
C HIS A 59 -13.13 -3.96 5.16
N PRO A 60 -12.99 -4.07 6.49
CA PRO A 60 -12.52 -2.98 7.35
C PRO A 60 -11.12 -2.45 6.98
N ALA A 61 -10.19 -3.33 6.61
CA ALA A 61 -8.83 -2.94 6.23
C ALA A 61 -8.83 -2.15 4.90
N SER A 62 -9.52 -2.65 3.88
CA SER A 62 -9.67 -1.97 2.58
C SER A 62 -10.36 -0.62 2.73
N TRP A 63 -11.36 -0.56 3.61
CA TRP A 63 -12.10 0.66 3.96
C TRP A 63 -11.17 1.71 4.55
N ALA A 64 -10.45 1.34 5.61
CA ALA A 64 -9.54 2.23 6.31
C ALA A 64 -8.46 2.77 5.36
N PHE A 65 -7.92 1.88 4.52
CA PHE A 65 -6.87 2.23 3.56
C PHE A 65 -7.34 3.31 2.57
N GLY A 66 -8.53 3.15 1.99
CA GLY A 66 -9.09 4.14 1.05
C GLY A 66 -9.27 5.52 1.67
N TRP A 67 -9.80 5.57 2.89
CA TRP A 67 -10.01 6.84 3.60
C TRP A 67 -8.68 7.51 3.97
N ILE A 68 -7.74 6.77 4.56
CA ILE A 68 -6.42 7.29 4.97
C ILE A 68 -5.64 7.82 3.76
N ASN A 69 -5.64 7.07 2.66
CA ASN A 69 -4.95 7.46 1.43
C ASN A 69 -5.51 8.77 0.86
N GLU A 70 -6.83 8.96 0.86
CA GLU A 70 -7.44 10.20 0.38
C GLU A 70 -7.09 11.40 1.28
N VAL A 71 -7.21 11.24 2.60
CA VAL A 71 -6.88 12.33 3.55
C VAL A 71 -5.40 12.67 3.51
N SER A 72 -4.52 11.69 3.35
CA SER A 72 -3.08 11.90 3.26
C SER A 72 -2.65 12.60 1.96
N ARG A 73 -3.45 12.48 0.89
CA ARG A 73 -3.24 13.20 -0.37
C ARG A 73 -3.76 14.63 -0.35
N ALA A 74 -4.82 14.89 0.41
CA ALA A 74 -5.43 16.21 0.53
C ALA A 74 -4.68 17.16 1.50
N ARG A 75 -3.65 16.66 2.18
CA ARG A 75 -2.81 17.39 3.13
C ARG A 75 -1.48 17.75 2.50
#